data_AF-A0A1F6EFP7-F1
#
_entry.id   AF-A0A1F6EFP7-F1
#
_cell.length_a   1.000
_cell.length_b   1.000
_cell.length_c   1.000
_cell.angle_alpha   90.00
_cell.angle_beta   90.00
_cell.angle_gamma   90.00
#
_symmetry.space_group_name_H-M   'P 1'
#
loop_
_entity.id
_entity.type
_entity.pdbx_description
1 polymer ?
#
loop_
_entity_poly.entity_id
_entity_poly.type
_entity_poly.pdbx_seq_one_letter_code
_entity_poly.pdbx_strand_id
1 'polypeptide(L)'
;MDRAHFRRIFLENCARRSRTLQSGSTKAGSGVRGKKKPVDKEPVEIARIAAENTEQAALFVWRVAGLVRQPLSARRVRAISERIYTILQHELALTVSYDEEQRELGRQGREWSSKTRLAYAAHPHYRVWEVDYAAHNPHPLEIGVWMESFYAMLPQRITEYHSRVISLPFLLAWADRELDFVIHPWQDGCGRHATAMVLWLARVLGSETLPLFGWKEEHYRAIKTIEGHTGYFARCLEMPLA
;
A
#
# COMPACT_ATOMS: atom_id res chain seq x y z
N MET A 1 14.57 18.65 4.08
CA MET A 1 14.99 17.23 4.14
C MET A 1 15.83 16.88 2.92
N ASP A 2 16.96 16.18 3.09
CA ASP A 2 17.79 15.68 1.97
C ASP A 2 17.40 14.26 1.52
N ARG A 3 17.93 13.84 0.36
CA ARG A 3 17.62 12.55 -0.26
C ARG A 3 18.13 11.35 0.54
N ALA A 4 19.29 11.47 1.18
CA ALA A 4 19.91 10.37 1.91
C ALA A 4 19.11 10.07 3.20
N HIS A 5 18.67 11.11 3.91
CA HIS A 5 17.80 10.98 5.07
C HIS A 5 16.45 10.35 4.71
N PHE A 6 15.78 10.83 3.65
CA PHE A 6 14.53 10.22 3.18
C PHE A 6 14.72 8.75 2.83
N ARG A 7 15.79 8.43 2.09
CA ARG A 7 16.10 7.05 1.70
C ARG A 7 16.27 6.15 2.93
N ARG A 8 17.04 6.58 3.94
CA ARG A 8 17.22 5.80 5.17
C ARG A 8 15.89 5.50 5.86
N ILE A 9 15.04 6.50 6.06
CA ILE A 9 13.71 6.30 6.68
C ILE A 9 12.83 5.37 5.83
N PHE A 10 12.86 5.53 4.51
CA PHE A 10 12.08 4.69 3.60
C PHE A 10 12.45 3.21 3.71
N LEU A 11 13.75 2.91 3.65
CA LEU A 11 14.25 1.54 3.74
C LEU A 11 13.95 0.94 5.11
N GLU A 12 14.16 1.71 6.19
CA GLU A 12 13.90 1.28 7.55
C GLU A 12 12.41 0.94 7.77
N ASN A 13 11.50 1.80 7.33
CA ASN A 13 10.07 1.52 7.44
C ASN A 13 9.66 0.29 6.64
N CYS A 14 10.19 0.13 5.43
CA CYS A 14 9.92 -1.06 4.62
C CYS A 14 10.45 -2.34 5.29
N ALA A 15 11.64 -2.29 5.89
CA ALA A 15 12.21 -3.41 6.64
C ALA A 15 11.38 -3.77 7.88
N ARG A 16 10.87 -2.77 8.62
CA ARG A 16 9.99 -2.99 9.79
C ARG A 16 8.63 -3.60 9.40
N ARG A 17 8.12 -3.30 8.21
CA ARG A 17 6.78 -3.74 7.76
C ARG A 17 6.79 -5.04 6.94
N SER A 18 7.89 -5.35 6.25
CA SER A 18 7.93 -6.41 5.24
C SER A 18 8.50 -7.73 5.77
N ARG A 19 7.64 -8.75 5.87
CA ARG A 19 8.08 -10.14 6.10
C ARG A 19 9.01 -10.64 5.00
N THR A 20 8.77 -10.22 3.76
CA THR A 20 9.59 -10.57 2.59
C THR A 20 11.04 -10.12 2.79
N LEU A 21 11.26 -8.94 3.38
CA LEU A 21 12.60 -8.44 3.68
C LEU A 21 13.22 -9.11 4.92
N GLN A 22 12.41 -9.39 5.95
CA GLN A 22 12.90 -9.97 7.21
C GLN A 22 13.23 -11.46 7.13
N SER A 23 12.52 -12.22 6.30
CA SER A 23 12.55 -13.69 6.34
C SER A 23 12.67 -14.37 4.98
N GLY A 24 12.69 -13.60 3.88
CA GLY A 24 12.59 -14.15 2.52
C GLY A 24 11.29 -14.93 2.25
N SER A 25 10.37 -14.97 3.22
CA SER A 25 9.17 -15.79 3.16
C SER A 25 8.02 -15.02 2.53
N THR A 26 7.39 -15.65 1.53
CA THR A 26 6.14 -15.21 0.91
C THR A 26 4.95 -16.05 1.38
N LYS A 27 5.16 -16.97 2.35
CA LYS A 27 4.14 -17.90 2.85
C LYS A 27 2.83 -17.17 3.17
N ALA A 28 1.73 -17.77 2.73
CA ALA A 28 0.39 -17.33 3.10
C ALA A 28 0.30 -17.21 4.63
N GLY A 29 -0.20 -16.07 5.12
CA GLY A 29 -0.61 -16.00 6.53
C GLY A 29 -1.70 -17.04 6.78
N SER A 30 -1.76 -17.55 8.01
CA SER A 30 -2.91 -18.30 8.51
C SER A 30 -4.16 -17.42 8.39
N GLY A 31 -4.97 -17.62 7.35
CA GLY A 31 -6.19 -16.84 7.14
C GLY A 31 -6.67 -16.62 5.70
N VAL A 32 -5.87 -17.04 4.71
CA VAL A 32 -6.28 -16.92 3.30
C VAL A 32 -7.26 -18.04 2.91
N ARG A 33 -8.53 -17.71 2.63
CA ARG A 33 -9.48 -18.63 1.96
C ARG A 33 -9.26 -18.53 0.45
N GLY A 34 -8.70 -19.58 -0.15
CA GLY A 34 -8.25 -19.59 -1.55
C GLY A 34 -6.74 -19.35 -1.63
N LYS A 35 -5.95 -20.42 -1.55
CA LYS A 35 -4.51 -20.40 -1.25
C LYS A 35 -3.74 -19.44 -2.18
N LYS A 36 -3.15 -18.39 -1.60
CA LYS A 36 -2.10 -17.57 -2.25
C LYS A 36 -1.06 -18.53 -2.85
N LYS A 37 -0.80 -18.42 -4.15
CA LYS A 37 0.20 -19.21 -4.88
C LYS A 37 1.59 -18.90 -4.31
N PRO A 38 2.48 -19.91 -4.17
CA PRO A 38 3.83 -19.67 -3.70
C PRO A 38 4.64 -18.89 -4.75
N VAL A 39 5.71 -18.23 -4.29
CA VAL A 39 6.77 -17.72 -5.18
C VAL A 39 7.81 -18.83 -5.34
N ASP A 40 8.06 -19.26 -6.57
CA ASP A 40 9.07 -20.26 -6.95
C ASP A 40 10.41 -19.57 -7.14
N LYS A 41 10.94 -19.06 -6.03
CA LYS A 41 12.27 -18.47 -5.88
C LYS A 41 12.80 -18.80 -4.50
N GLU A 42 14.11 -18.90 -4.38
CA GLU A 42 14.75 -19.12 -3.09
C GLU A 42 14.53 -17.91 -2.16
N PRO A 43 14.32 -18.11 -0.84
CA PRO A 43 14.07 -17.01 0.10
C PRO A 43 15.14 -15.90 0.07
N VAL A 44 16.40 -16.28 -0.14
CA VAL A 44 17.52 -15.33 -0.26
C VAL A 44 17.39 -14.46 -1.52
N GLU A 45 16.98 -15.06 -2.63
CA GLU A 45 16.73 -14.34 -3.88
C GLU A 45 15.54 -13.39 -3.75
N ILE A 46 14.45 -13.86 -3.13
CA ILE A 46 13.27 -13.04 -2.83
C ILE A 46 13.65 -11.83 -1.98
N ALA A 47 14.44 -12.01 -0.93
CA ALA A 47 14.88 -10.93 -0.06
C ALA A 47 15.76 -9.92 -0.82
N ARG A 48 16.68 -10.40 -1.67
CA ARG A 48 17.54 -9.55 -2.51
C ARG A 48 16.72 -8.70 -3.48
N ILE A 49 15.83 -9.30 -4.27
CA ILE A 49 14.97 -8.59 -5.22
C ILE A 49 14.08 -7.59 -4.48
N ALA A 50 13.50 -7.99 -3.34
CA ALA A 50 12.67 -7.09 -2.54
C ALA A 50 13.47 -5.88 -2.03
N ALA A 51 14.72 -6.05 -1.63
CA ALA A 51 15.59 -4.96 -1.22
C ALA A 51 15.87 -4.01 -2.39
N GLU A 52 16.28 -4.54 -3.55
CA GLU A 52 16.53 -3.76 -4.77
C GLU A 52 15.30 -2.97 -5.23
N ASN A 53 14.13 -3.59 -5.22
CA ASN A 53 12.88 -2.90 -5.55
C ASN A 53 12.52 -1.80 -4.55
N THR A 54 12.82 -2.02 -3.27
CA THR A 54 12.57 -1.02 -2.22
C THR A 54 13.47 0.20 -2.42
N GLU A 55 14.72 0.00 -2.83
CA GLU A 55 15.64 1.07 -3.23
C GLU A 55 15.11 1.89 -4.41
N GLN A 56 14.68 1.19 -5.47
CA GLN A 56 14.11 1.85 -6.65
C GLN A 56 12.81 2.61 -6.31
N ALA A 57 11.97 2.05 -5.43
CA ALA A 57 10.76 2.71 -4.96
C ALA A 57 11.10 3.98 -4.16
N ALA A 58 12.12 3.94 -3.29
CA ALA A 58 12.56 5.12 -2.54
C ALA A 58 13.01 6.26 -3.49
N LEU A 59 13.79 5.93 -4.52
CA LEU A 59 14.23 6.90 -5.53
C LEU A 59 13.04 7.48 -6.32
N PHE A 60 12.11 6.61 -6.74
CA PHE A 60 10.92 7.03 -7.46
C PHE A 60 10.05 7.96 -6.61
N VAL A 61 9.73 7.57 -5.37
CA VAL A 61 8.91 8.37 -4.46
C VAL A 61 9.55 9.72 -4.17
N TRP A 62 10.85 9.75 -3.86
CA TRP A 62 11.59 10.98 -3.64
C TRP A 62 11.47 11.95 -4.81
N ARG A 63 11.69 11.45 -6.03
CA ARG A 63 11.67 12.23 -7.27
C ARG A 63 10.26 12.70 -7.61
N VAL A 64 9.29 11.80 -7.60
CA VAL A 64 7.93 12.13 -8.07
C VAL A 64 7.24 13.11 -7.12
N ALA A 65 7.46 13.00 -5.80
CA ALA A 65 6.91 13.95 -4.84
C ALA A 65 7.39 15.39 -5.09
N GLY A 66 8.65 15.58 -5.51
CA GLY A 66 9.19 16.90 -5.86
C GLY A 66 8.66 17.48 -7.19
N LEU A 67 7.91 16.68 -7.97
CA LEU A 67 7.34 17.08 -9.26
C LEU A 67 5.80 17.24 -9.20
N VAL A 68 5.19 16.92 -8.06
CA VAL A 68 3.73 17.02 -7.89
C VAL A 68 3.35 18.49 -7.75
N ARG A 69 2.44 18.96 -8.60
CA ARG A 69 1.75 20.23 -8.46
C ARG A 69 0.38 20.00 -7.84
N GLN A 70 -0.03 20.88 -6.93
CA GLN A 70 -1.37 20.89 -6.35
C GLN A 70 -2.34 21.72 -7.21
N PRO A 71 -3.65 21.40 -7.24
CA PRO A 71 -4.29 20.28 -6.54
C PRO A 71 -4.03 18.92 -7.22
N LEU A 72 -3.87 17.87 -6.43
CA LEU A 72 -3.79 16.49 -6.92
C LEU A 72 -5.14 16.02 -7.47
N SER A 73 -5.11 15.27 -8.57
CA SER A 73 -6.30 14.59 -9.12
C SER A 73 -6.26 13.10 -8.81
N ALA A 74 -7.43 12.45 -8.77
CA ALA A 74 -7.56 11.01 -8.57
C ALA A 74 -6.72 10.21 -9.58
N ARG A 75 -6.75 10.63 -10.85
CA ARG A 75 -5.92 10.04 -11.92
C ARG A 75 -4.43 10.09 -11.62
N ARG A 76 -3.95 11.20 -11.04
CA ARG A 76 -2.52 11.36 -10.69
C ARG A 76 -2.16 10.49 -9.49
N VAL A 77 -3.01 10.43 -8.47
CA VAL A 77 -2.84 9.55 -7.31
C VAL A 77 -2.76 8.10 -7.76
N ARG A 78 -3.71 7.65 -8.58
CA ARG A 78 -3.74 6.30 -9.16
C ARG A 78 -2.44 5.96 -9.87
N ALA A 79 -2.02 6.81 -10.81
CA ALA A 79 -0.81 6.59 -11.60
C ALA A 79 0.45 6.46 -10.73
N ILE A 80 0.55 7.26 -9.65
CA ILE A 80 1.67 7.18 -8.71
C ILE A 80 1.58 5.89 -7.87
N SER A 81 0.40 5.60 -7.30
CA SER A 81 0.16 4.41 -6.48
C SER A 81 0.46 3.11 -7.23
N GLU A 82 -0.10 2.94 -8.42
CA GLU A 82 0.10 1.74 -9.25
C GLU A 82 1.55 1.63 -9.75
N ARG A 83 2.21 2.76 -10.02
CA ARG A 83 3.63 2.75 -10.40
C ARG A 83 4.53 2.36 -9.24
N ILE A 84 4.28 2.85 -8.03
CA ILE A 84 4.99 2.43 -6.81
C ILE A 84 4.83 0.91 -6.65
N TYR A 85 3.61 0.40 -6.76
CA TYR A 85 3.35 -1.04 -6.65
C TYR A 85 4.14 -1.83 -7.70
N THR A 86 4.11 -1.41 -8.96
CA THR A 86 4.83 -2.05 -10.06
C THR A 86 6.33 -2.13 -9.78
N ILE A 87 6.93 -1.06 -9.26
CA ILE A 87 8.35 -1.05 -8.88
C ILE A 87 8.60 -2.02 -7.73
N LEU A 88 7.77 -1.99 -6.68
CA LEU A 88 7.94 -2.85 -5.50
C LEU A 88 7.83 -4.35 -5.81
N GLN A 89 7.10 -4.72 -6.87
CA GLN A 89 6.83 -6.10 -7.27
C GLN A 89 7.56 -6.56 -8.52
N HIS A 90 8.42 -5.73 -9.09
CA HIS A 90 9.21 -6.11 -10.25
C HIS A 90 10.02 -7.38 -9.95
N GLU A 91 9.93 -8.41 -10.78
CA GLU A 91 10.61 -9.72 -10.61
C GLU A 91 10.24 -10.54 -9.34
N LEU A 92 9.52 -9.96 -8.38
CA LEU A 92 8.84 -10.66 -7.29
C LEU A 92 7.52 -11.29 -7.72
N ALA A 93 7.09 -11.03 -8.96
CA ALA A 93 5.89 -11.59 -9.55
C ALA A 93 5.80 -13.09 -9.25
N LEU A 94 4.64 -13.49 -8.73
CA LEU A 94 4.33 -14.86 -8.37
C LEU A 94 4.61 -15.72 -9.61
N THR A 95 5.51 -16.68 -9.48
CA THR A 95 5.97 -17.54 -10.58
C THR A 95 4.84 -18.35 -11.21
N VAL A 96 3.73 -18.48 -10.49
CA VAL A 96 2.46 -18.95 -11.03
C VAL A 96 1.56 -17.74 -11.25
N SER A 97 1.25 -17.49 -12.53
CA SER A 97 0.30 -16.47 -12.91
C SER A 97 -1.10 -16.77 -12.34
N TYR A 98 -1.84 -15.73 -12.00
CA TYR A 98 -3.26 -15.82 -11.64
C TYR A 98 -4.16 -15.66 -12.87
N ASP A 99 -3.65 -15.90 -14.08
CA ASP A 99 -4.38 -15.64 -15.33
C ASP A 99 -5.74 -16.35 -15.40
N GLU A 100 -5.82 -17.59 -14.93
CA GLU A 100 -7.09 -18.33 -14.91
C GLU A 100 -8.09 -17.71 -13.94
N GLU A 101 -7.66 -17.42 -12.71
CA GLU A 101 -8.51 -16.78 -11.71
C GLU A 101 -8.91 -15.35 -12.12
N GLN A 102 -8.01 -14.60 -12.74
CA GLN A 102 -8.29 -13.27 -13.28
C GLN A 102 -9.27 -13.33 -14.45
N ARG A 103 -9.16 -14.33 -15.34
CA ARG A 103 -10.13 -14.54 -16.43
C ARG A 103 -11.51 -14.88 -15.89
N GLU A 104 -11.57 -15.75 -14.90
CA GLU A 104 -12.84 -16.14 -14.27
C GLU A 104 -13.47 -14.97 -13.51
N LEU A 105 -12.70 -14.22 -12.71
CA LEU A 105 -13.17 -12.98 -12.10
C LEU A 105 -13.62 -11.96 -13.14
N GLY A 106 -12.93 -11.88 -14.28
CA GLY A 106 -13.36 -11.03 -15.40
C GLY A 106 -14.71 -11.44 -15.97
N ARG A 107 -14.98 -12.75 -16.05
CA ARG A 107 -16.29 -13.28 -16.48
C ARG A 107 -17.38 -12.95 -15.45
N GLN A 108 -17.12 -13.23 -14.18
CA GLN A 108 -18.04 -12.91 -13.08
C GLN A 108 -18.29 -11.41 -12.94
N GLY A 109 -17.26 -10.59 -13.12
CA GLY A 109 -17.31 -9.14 -13.03
C GLY A 109 -18.24 -8.51 -14.07
N ARG A 110 -18.27 -9.03 -15.30
CA ARG A 110 -19.23 -8.59 -16.32
C ARG A 110 -20.67 -8.84 -15.90
N GLU A 111 -20.95 -10.03 -15.34
CA GLU A 111 -22.27 -10.36 -14.83
C GLU A 111 -22.64 -9.49 -13.63
N TRP A 112 -21.72 -9.33 -12.68
CA TRP A 112 -21.88 -8.50 -11.50
C TRP A 112 -22.18 -7.04 -11.84
N SER A 113 -21.42 -6.43 -12.76
CA SER A 113 -21.62 -5.05 -13.21
C SER A 113 -23.00 -4.80 -13.78
N SER A 114 -23.56 -5.77 -14.52
CA SER A 114 -24.91 -5.67 -15.07
C SER A 114 -25.98 -5.60 -13.97
N LYS A 115 -25.73 -6.26 -12.83
CA LYS A 115 -26.67 -6.35 -11.69
C LYS A 115 -26.54 -5.15 -10.74
N THR A 116 -25.32 -4.68 -10.49
CA THR A 116 -25.04 -3.64 -9.48
C THR A 116 -24.96 -2.22 -10.03
N ARG A 117 -24.90 -2.05 -11.36
CA ARG A 117 -24.60 -0.77 -12.03
C ARG A 117 -23.24 -0.18 -11.65
N LEU A 118 -22.35 -0.97 -11.06
CA LEU A 118 -20.97 -0.59 -10.78
C LEU A 118 -20.04 -1.19 -11.84
N ALA A 119 -19.11 -0.37 -12.36
CA ALA A 119 -18.16 -0.84 -13.35
C ALA A 119 -17.09 -1.73 -12.70
N TYR A 120 -17.03 -3.00 -13.11
CA TYR A 120 -15.93 -3.89 -12.77
C TYR A 120 -14.70 -3.45 -13.57
N ALA A 121 -13.61 -3.17 -12.84
CA ALA A 121 -12.33 -2.82 -13.42
C ALA A 121 -11.33 -3.95 -13.13
N ALA A 122 -11.07 -4.78 -14.14
CA ALA A 122 -10.03 -5.78 -14.05
C ALA A 122 -8.67 -5.10 -13.81
N HIS A 123 -7.91 -5.60 -12.84
CA HIS A 123 -6.53 -5.17 -12.61
C HIS A 123 -5.66 -6.41 -12.35
N PRO A 124 -4.61 -6.64 -13.16
CA PRO A 124 -3.87 -7.90 -13.16
C PRO A 124 -3.20 -8.23 -11.82
N HIS A 125 -2.94 -7.20 -11.01
CA HIS A 125 -2.26 -7.33 -9.72
C HIS A 125 -3.16 -7.28 -8.49
N TYR A 126 -4.47 -7.06 -8.66
CA TYR A 126 -5.37 -7.17 -7.51
C TYR A 126 -5.50 -8.62 -7.10
N ARG A 127 -5.68 -8.85 -5.79
CA ARG A 127 -5.90 -10.18 -5.24
C ARG A 127 -7.20 -10.76 -5.81
N VAL A 128 -7.17 -12.06 -6.04
CA VAL A 128 -8.30 -12.83 -6.61
C VAL A 128 -8.99 -13.71 -5.57
N TRP A 129 -8.67 -13.49 -4.29
CA TRP A 129 -9.16 -14.24 -3.13
C TRP A 129 -9.55 -13.29 -2.00
N GLU A 130 -10.33 -13.77 -1.04
CA GLU A 130 -10.70 -13.05 0.18
C GLU A 130 -9.64 -13.20 1.29
N VAL A 131 -9.50 -12.17 2.13
CA VAL A 131 -8.57 -12.14 3.26
C VAL A 131 -9.35 -11.96 4.57
N ASP A 132 -9.23 -12.89 5.50
CA ASP A 132 -10.01 -12.89 6.76
C ASP A 132 -9.61 -11.80 7.77
N TYR A 133 -8.45 -11.17 7.58
CA TYR A 133 -7.91 -10.17 8.49
C TYR A 133 -8.21 -8.73 8.09
N ALA A 134 -8.78 -8.46 6.92
CA ALA A 134 -9.11 -7.09 6.49
C ALA A 134 -10.43 -6.60 7.10
N ALA A 135 -10.52 -5.32 7.48
CA ALA A 135 -11.70 -4.77 8.17
C ALA A 135 -13.00 -4.89 7.36
N HIS A 136 -12.93 -4.58 6.07
CA HIS A 136 -14.08 -4.70 5.17
C HIS A 136 -14.00 -5.94 4.29
N ASN A 137 -12.81 -6.56 4.20
CA ASN A 137 -12.53 -7.72 3.35
C ASN A 137 -13.32 -7.67 2.03
N PRO A 138 -13.11 -6.63 1.19
CA PRO A 138 -13.91 -6.48 0.00
C PRO A 138 -13.74 -7.72 -0.88
N HIS A 139 -14.86 -8.19 -1.43
CA HIS A 139 -14.85 -9.29 -2.38
C HIS A 139 -13.94 -8.90 -3.56
N PRO A 140 -13.17 -9.83 -4.17
CA PRO A 140 -12.26 -9.50 -5.29
C PRO A 140 -12.90 -8.69 -6.43
N LEU A 141 -14.19 -8.90 -6.69
CA LEU A 141 -14.96 -8.14 -7.69
C LEU A 141 -15.14 -6.65 -7.34
N GLU A 142 -15.06 -6.29 -6.07
CA GLU A 142 -15.30 -4.93 -5.58
C GLU A 142 -14.01 -4.13 -5.41
N ILE A 143 -12.83 -4.78 -5.36
CA ILE A 143 -11.55 -4.12 -5.07
C ILE A 143 -11.30 -2.92 -5.99
N GLY A 144 -11.64 -3.04 -7.27
CA GLY A 144 -11.55 -1.93 -8.22
C GLY A 144 -12.34 -0.69 -7.76
N VAL A 145 -13.58 -0.87 -7.33
CA VAL A 145 -14.44 0.22 -6.84
C VAL A 145 -13.87 0.85 -5.57
N TRP A 146 -13.40 0.03 -4.64
CA TRP A 146 -12.77 0.51 -3.40
C TRP A 146 -11.50 1.31 -3.67
N MET A 147 -10.66 0.85 -4.61
CA MET A 147 -9.44 1.57 -4.99
C MET A 147 -9.73 2.87 -5.73
N GLU A 148 -10.72 2.92 -6.63
CA GLU A 148 -11.16 4.17 -7.24
C GLU A 148 -11.69 5.15 -6.19
N SER A 149 -12.42 4.67 -5.18
CA SER A 149 -12.87 5.50 -4.05
C SER A 149 -11.68 6.05 -3.27
N PHE A 150 -10.68 5.23 -2.94
CA PHE A 150 -9.45 5.68 -2.29
C PHE A 150 -8.74 6.78 -3.11
N TYR A 151 -8.58 6.56 -4.42
CA TYR A 151 -7.94 7.54 -5.31
C TYR A 151 -8.73 8.85 -5.42
N ALA A 152 -10.06 8.78 -5.40
CA ALA A 152 -10.93 9.95 -5.42
C ALA A 152 -10.93 10.71 -4.08
N MET A 153 -10.89 10.00 -2.96
CA MET A 153 -10.94 10.57 -1.62
C MET A 153 -9.63 11.19 -1.16
N LEU A 154 -8.47 10.65 -1.57
CA LEU A 154 -7.19 11.16 -1.08
C LEU A 154 -6.97 12.67 -1.37
N PRO A 155 -7.25 13.20 -2.59
CA PRO A 155 -7.20 14.64 -2.84
C PRO A 155 -8.12 15.47 -1.93
N GLN A 156 -9.30 14.96 -1.60
CA GLN A 156 -10.20 15.62 -0.65
C GLN A 156 -9.59 15.64 0.75
N ARG A 157 -9.03 14.51 1.22
CA ARG A 157 -8.35 14.46 2.53
C ARG A 157 -7.14 15.40 2.59
N ILE A 158 -6.40 15.55 1.48
CA ILE A 158 -5.32 16.55 1.38
C ILE A 158 -5.87 17.97 1.52
N THR A 159 -7.00 18.27 0.88
CA THR A 159 -7.70 19.57 1.03
C THR A 159 -8.13 19.80 2.48
N GLU A 160 -8.70 18.80 3.14
CA GLU A 160 -9.09 18.87 4.56
C GLU A 160 -7.87 19.12 5.48
N TYR A 161 -6.73 18.50 5.19
CA TYR A 161 -5.48 18.75 5.91
C TYR A 161 -4.98 20.19 5.73
N HIS A 162 -4.95 20.70 4.50
CA HIS A 162 -4.54 22.09 4.24
C HIS A 162 -5.48 23.10 4.90
N SER A 163 -6.79 22.78 4.96
CA SER A 163 -7.80 23.55 5.67
C SER A 163 -7.80 23.31 7.20
N ARG A 164 -6.85 22.53 7.72
CA ARG A 164 -6.69 22.19 9.15
C ARG A 164 -7.89 21.49 9.79
N VAL A 165 -8.74 20.86 8.99
CA VAL A 165 -9.87 20.03 9.46
C VAL A 165 -9.37 18.71 10.02
N ILE A 166 -8.32 18.15 9.43
CA ILE A 166 -7.65 16.93 9.90
C ILE A 166 -6.16 17.18 10.13
N SER A 167 -5.54 16.39 11.00
CA SER A 167 -4.12 16.46 11.30
C SER A 167 -3.29 15.63 10.31
N LEU A 168 -1.98 15.91 10.21
CA LEU A 168 -1.06 15.09 9.41
C LEU A 168 -1.05 13.62 9.90
N PRO A 169 -0.93 13.31 11.21
CA PRO A 169 -1.02 11.93 11.69
C PRO A 169 -2.29 11.21 11.24
N PHE A 170 -3.44 11.89 11.26
CA PHE A 170 -4.70 11.31 10.82
C PHE A 170 -4.68 10.98 9.33
N LEU A 171 -4.21 11.92 8.49
CA LEU A 171 -4.14 11.72 7.04
C LEU A 171 -3.22 10.55 6.67
N LEU A 172 -2.05 10.44 7.30
CA LEU A 172 -1.11 9.34 7.08
C LEU A 172 -1.71 8.00 7.56
N ALA A 173 -2.34 8.00 8.74
CA ALA A 173 -3.00 6.82 9.31
C ALA A 173 -4.16 6.33 8.45
N TRP A 174 -4.95 7.25 7.88
CA TRP A 174 -6.02 6.93 6.95
C TRP A 174 -5.46 6.27 5.69
N ALA A 175 -4.45 6.86 5.06
CA ALA A 175 -3.88 6.33 3.82
C ALA A 175 -3.25 4.93 3.99
N ASP A 176 -2.49 4.70 5.07
CA ASP A 176 -1.95 3.36 5.36
C ASP A 176 -3.05 2.36 5.67
N ARG A 177 -4.05 2.74 6.49
CA ARG A 177 -5.16 1.87 6.88
C ARG A 177 -6.00 1.43 5.68
N GLU A 178 -6.31 2.35 4.77
CA GLU A 178 -7.06 2.02 3.55
C GLU A 178 -6.33 0.94 2.73
N LEU A 179 -5.03 1.11 2.53
CA LEU A 179 -4.23 0.23 1.66
C LEU A 179 -3.83 -1.09 2.32
N ASP A 180 -3.45 -1.10 3.60
CA ASP A 180 -2.89 -2.28 4.26
C ASP A 180 -3.93 -3.10 5.07
N PHE A 181 -5.09 -2.52 5.41
CA PHE A 181 -6.06 -3.20 6.28
C PHE A 181 -7.51 -3.16 5.80
N VAL A 182 -7.98 -2.07 5.20
CA VAL A 182 -9.38 -1.97 4.75
C VAL A 182 -9.58 -2.69 3.42
N ILE A 183 -8.85 -2.25 2.39
CA ILE A 183 -9.02 -2.74 1.03
C ILE A 183 -8.11 -3.96 0.82
N HIS A 184 -6.85 -3.84 1.23
CA HIS A 184 -5.78 -4.82 1.02
C HIS A 184 -5.76 -5.34 -0.42
N PRO A 185 -5.58 -4.45 -1.42
CA PRO A 185 -5.99 -4.71 -2.79
C PRO A 185 -5.07 -5.69 -3.53
N TRP A 186 -3.79 -5.74 -3.15
CA TRP A 186 -2.76 -6.40 -3.93
C TRP A 186 -2.59 -7.88 -3.58
N GLN A 187 -2.13 -8.67 -4.56
CA GLN A 187 -1.76 -10.07 -4.35
C GLN A 187 -0.64 -10.27 -3.32
N ASP A 188 0.28 -9.31 -3.24
CA ASP A 188 1.33 -9.25 -2.23
C ASP A 188 1.86 -7.82 -2.05
N GLY A 189 2.56 -7.56 -0.95
CA GLY A 189 3.30 -6.32 -0.71
C GLY A 189 2.46 -5.10 -0.34
N CYS A 190 1.22 -5.27 0.11
CA CYS A 190 0.37 -4.17 0.60
C CYS A 190 1.07 -3.30 1.64
N GLY A 191 1.74 -3.90 2.64
CA GLY A 191 2.46 -3.12 3.67
C GLY A 191 3.61 -2.27 3.12
N ARG A 192 4.38 -2.76 2.14
CA ARG A 192 5.43 -1.97 1.47
C ARG A 192 4.83 -0.86 0.62
N HIS A 193 3.74 -1.15 -0.09
CA HIS A 193 3.02 -0.16 -0.89
C HIS A 193 2.40 0.94 -0.03
N ALA A 194 1.72 0.60 1.06
CA ALA A 194 1.16 1.54 2.02
C ALA A 194 2.25 2.43 2.64
N THR A 195 3.38 1.84 3.05
CA THR A 195 4.56 2.57 3.54
C THR A 195 5.05 3.60 2.51
N ALA A 196 5.20 3.18 1.25
CA ALA A 196 5.66 4.05 0.18
C ALA A 196 4.67 5.18 -0.11
N MET A 197 3.37 4.91 -0.07
CA MET A 197 2.31 5.91 -0.23
C MET A 197 2.28 6.93 0.91
N VAL A 198 2.45 6.50 2.15
CA VAL A 198 2.56 7.38 3.32
C VAL A 198 3.77 8.31 3.20
N LEU A 199 4.94 7.78 2.84
CA LEU A 199 6.15 8.59 2.72
C LEU A 199 6.10 9.52 1.51
N TRP A 200 5.47 9.08 0.43
CA TRP A 200 5.14 9.95 -0.70
C TRP A 200 4.24 11.11 -0.25
N LEU A 201 3.18 10.81 0.51
CA LEU A 201 2.22 11.80 0.99
C LEU A 201 2.85 12.81 1.93
N ALA A 202 3.59 12.35 2.96
CA ALA A 202 4.31 13.22 3.88
C ALA A 202 5.26 14.18 3.13
N ARG A 203 5.93 13.69 2.08
CA ARG A 203 6.82 14.50 1.25
C ARG A 203 6.08 15.49 0.37
N VAL A 204 4.98 15.08 -0.27
CA VAL A 204 4.13 15.97 -1.09
C VAL A 204 3.58 17.13 -0.26
N LEU A 205 3.27 16.88 1.02
CA LEU A 205 2.77 17.88 1.95
C LEU A 205 3.86 18.77 2.56
N GLY A 206 5.14 18.53 2.22
CA GLY A 206 6.26 19.32 2.74
C GLY A 206 6.56 19.07 4.21
N SER A 207 6.20 17.91 4.76
CA SER A 207 6.49 17.58 6.15
C SER A 207 7.99 17.61 6.43
N GLU A 208 8.39 18.33 7.49
CA GLU A 208 9.79 18.40 7.93
C GLU A 208 10.25 17.09 8.57
N THR A 209 9.33 16.36 9.18
CA THR A 209 9.54 15.02 9.74
C THR A 209 8.87 13.96 8.88
N LEU A 210 9.53 12.82 8.70
CA LEU A 210 8.90 11.63 8.13
C LEU A 210 8.55 10.69 9.27
N PRO A 211 7.43 9.94 9.17
CA PRO A 211 7.12 8.94 10.17
C PRO A 211 8.18 7.84 10.13
N LEU A 212 8.80 7.54 11.26
CA LEU A 212 9.60 6.33 11.47
C LEU A 212 8.75 5.31 12.23
N PHE A 213 8.48 4.18 11.59
CA PHE A 213 7.51 3.20 12.09
C PHE A 213 8.00 2.45 13.31
N GLY A 214 7.12 2.18 14.26
CA GLY A 214 7.41 1.29 15.39
C GLY A 214 7.58 -0.17 14.96
N TRP A 215 7.57 -1.07 15.94
CA TRP A 215 7.58 -2.51 15.68
C TRP A 215 6.28 -2.96 15.02
N LYS A 216 6.36 -4.06 14.27
CA LYS A 216 5.26 -4.57 13.44
C LYS A 216 4.00 -4.93 14.26
N GLU A 217 4.17 -5.41 15.48
CA GLU A 217 3.11 -5.77 16.41
C GLU A 217 2.36 -4.54 16.93
N GLU A 218 3.06 -3.42 17.11
CA GLU A 218 2.45 -2.15 17.48
C GLU A 218 1.56 -1.64 16.35
N HIS A 219 2.08 -1.67 15.11
CA HIS A 219 1.33 -1.33 13.91
C HIS A 219 0.03 -2.14 13.80
N TYR A 220 0.10 -3.47 13.89
CA TYR A 220 -1.08 -4.33 13.74
C TYR A 220 -2.13 -4.18 14.86
N ARG A 221 -1.71 -3.75 16.05
CA ARG A 221 -2.67 -3.37 17.10
C ARG A 221 -3.34 -2.05 16.78
N ALA A 222 -2.56 -1.06 16.32
CA ALA A 222 -3.04 0.29 16.07
C ALA A 222 -3.97 0.40 14.85
N ILE A 223 -3.68 -0.32 13.75
CA ILE A 223 -4.39 -0.20 12.46
C ILE A 223 -5.89 -0.57 12.52
N LYS A 224 -6.33 -1.28 13.57
CA LYS A 224 -7.71 -1.76 13.73
C LYS A 224 -8.72 -0.61 13.79
N THR A 225 -8.37 0.51 14.42
CA THR A 225 -9.20 1.72 14.51
C THR A 225 -8.45 2.92 13.95
N ILE A 226 -9.18 3.92 13.42
CA ILE A 226 -8.53 5.11 12.85
C ILE A 226 -7.90 5.98 13.95
N GLU A 227 -8.51 6.02 15.14
CA GLU A 227 -8.02 6.76 16.30
C GLU A 227 -6.72 6.15 16.83
N GLY A 228 -6.69 4.82 16.98
CA GLY A 228 -5.50 4.08 17.41
C GLY A 228 -4.35 4.25 16.42
N HIS A 229 -4.65 4.19 15.13
CA HIS A 229 -3.65 4.36 14.08
C HIS A 229 -3.16 5.80 13.96
N THR A 230 -4.02 6.78 14.17
CA THR A 230 -3.65 8.21 14.26
C THR A 230 -2.66 8.44 15.41
N GLY A 231 -2.92 7.85 16.58
CA GLY A 231 -2.01 7.92 17.72
C GLY A 231 -0.66 7.24 17.47
N TYR A 232 -0.65 6.12 16.73
CA TYR A 232 0.58 5.48 16.26
C TYR A 232 1.40 6.39 15.35
N PHE A 233 0.77 7.01 14.35
CA PHE A 233 1.45 7.92 13.43
C PHE A 233 1.96 9.20 14.09
N ALA A 234 1.25 9.70 15.12
CA ALA A 234 1.73 10.82 15.91
C ALA A 234 3.08 10.50 16.58
N ARG A 235 3.20 9.33 17.22
CA ARG A 235 4.49 8.87 17.79
C ARG A 235 5.56 8.67 16.72
N CYS A 236 5.21 8.06 15.58
CA CYS A 236 6.17 7.81 14.50
C CYS A 236 6.81 9.10 13.97
N LEU A 237 6.08 10.22 13.98
CA LEU A 237 6.59 11.53 13.54
C LEU A 237 7.54 12.21 14.54
N GLU A 238 7.57 11.72 15.78
CA GLU A 238 8.44 12.21 16.87
C GLU A 238 9.69 11.34 17.06
N MET A 239 9.73 10.15 16.45
CA MET A 239 10.82 9.19 16.61
C MET A 239 12.09 9.64 15.88
N PRO A 240 13.25 9.69 16.57
CA PRO A 240 14.52 9.95 15.90
C PRO A 240 14.97 8.72 15.10
N LEU A 241 15.68 8.97 13.99
CA LEU A 241 16.39 7.91 13.27
C LEU A 241 17.59 7.47 14.12
N ALA A 242 17.63 6.19 14.47
CA ALA A 242 18.77 5.57 15.17
C ALA A 242 20.05 5.55 14.32
#